data_AF-A0A2M7Q2W5-F1
#
_entry.id   AF-A0A2M7Q2W5-F1
#
_cell.length_a   1.000
_cell.length_b   1.000
_cell.length_c   1.000
_cell.angle_alpha   90.00
_cell.angle_beta   90.00
_cell.angle_gamma   90.00
#
_symmetry.space_group_name_H-M   'P 1'
#
loop_
_entity.id
_entity.type
_entity.pdbx_description
1 polymer ?
#
loop_
_entity_poly.entity_id
_entity_poly.type
_entity_poly.pdbx_seq_one_letter_code
_entity_poly.pdbx_strand_id
1 'polypeptide(L)'
;MFAVSYFNINMVLTGLFAVGLIQLSWLAVIMRRAGVPPRTIWLSSQSLMAIWVVLWPAYTQIEWVGAGVLLWFGWLLWLSLAKTPFFLHLKQAWSVPGKGDDLFLWPPLSLALSLLVAALFFYAIPEFGLGLALCAVWLFPLADLLDRFGWMKLQFPLHPNQTLVAHLALIVMASLLCSWSIHLYHGMSWQQLWMATGIAGIAASLVRALLPGWLNQPIAVLVIGGILWAL
;
A
#
# COMPACT_ATOMS: atom_id res chain seq x y z
N MET A 1 -32.28 -8.91 31.71
CA MET A 1 -31.61 -9.30 30.46
C MET A 1 -31.44 -8.03 29.64
N PHE A 2 -30.37 -7.28 29.88
CA PHE A 2 -30.12 -6.04 29.14
C PHE A 2 -29.50 -6.43 27.80
N ALA A 3 -30.20 -6.12 26.71
CA ALA A 3 -29.64 -6.14 25.37
C ALA A 3 -28.57 -5.04 25.30
N VAL A 4 -27.35 -5.36 25.72
CA VAL A 4 -26.18 -4.55 25.42
C VAL A 4 -26.03 -4.63 23.91
N SER A 5 -26.38 -3.53 23.23
CA SER A 5 -26.04 -3.32 21.83
C SER A 5 -24.55 -3.58 21.68
N TYR A 6 -24.19 -4.73 21.12
CA TYR A 6 -22.80 -5.08 20.85
C TYR A 6 -22.26 -4.02 19.91
N PHE A 7 -21.43 -3.13 20.45
CA PHE A 7 -20.67 -2.17 19.68
C PHE A 7 -19.92 -2.93 18.59
N ASN A 8 -20.37 -2.78 17.34
CA ASN A 8 -19.79 -3.52 16.23
C ASN A 8 -18.42 -2.92 15.90
N ILE A 9 -17.38 -3.49 16.50
CA ILE A 9 -15.99 -3.05 16.34
C ILE A 9 -15.61 -2.91 14.85
N ASN A 10 -16.12 -3.76 13.96
CA ASN A 10 -15.84 -3.66 12.53
C ASN A 10 -16.35 -2.36 11.91
N MET A 11 -17.59 -1.97 12.24
CA MET A 11 -18.17 -0.71 11.79
C MET A 11 -17.36 0.48 12.31
N VAL A 12 -16.86 0.40 13.53
CA VAL A 12 -16.08 1.46 14.16
C VAL A 12 -14.71 1.59 13.51
N LEU A 13 -14.01 0.48 13.29
CA LEU A 13 -12.72 0.48 12.58
C LEU A 13 -12.86 1.02 11.15
N THR A 14 -13.89 0.59 10.41
CA THR A 14 -14.16 1.09 9.06
C THR A 14 -14.61 2.56 9.07
N GLY A 15 -15.36 2.99 10.09
CA GLY A 15 -15.73 4.40 10.28
C GLY A 15 -14.51 5.28 10.58
N LEU A 16 -13.60 4.82 11.45
CA LEU A 16 -12.32 5.50 11.72
C LEU A 16 -11.47 5.59 10.45
N PHE A 17 -11.43 4.53 9.64
CA PHE A 17 -10.77 4.56 8.35
C PHE A 17 -11.37 5.62 7.41
N ALA A 18 -12.70 5.68 7.29
CA ALA A 18 -13.38 6.67 6.45
C ALA A 18 -13.10 8.11 6.90
N VAL A 19 -13.14 8.37 8.23
CA VAL A 19 -12.79 9.68 8.80
C VAL A 19 -11.31 10.00 8.52
N GLY A 20 -10.42 9.03 8.73
CA GLY A 20 -8.99 9.17 8.43
C GLY A 20 -8.72 9.48 6.96
N LEU A 21 -9.49 8.89 6.03
CA LEU A 21 -9.40 9.17 4.59
C LEU A 21 -9.76 10.63 4.25
N ILE A 22 -10.81 11.15 4.88
CA ILE A 22 -11.21 12.56 4.74
C ILE A 22 -10.12 13.47 5.32
N GLN A 23 -9.61 13.18 6.51
CA GLN A 23 -8.53 13.94 7.15
C GLN A 23 -7.27 13.95 6.29
N LEU A 24 -6.87 12.78 5.76
CA LEU A 24 -5.71 12.63 4.88
C LEU A 24 -5.85 13.46 3.61
N SER A 25 -7.05 13.48 3.03
CA SER A 25 -7.39 14.28 1.85
C SER A 25 -7.27 15.78 2.13
N TRP A 26 -7.80 16.24 3.27
CA TRP A 26 -7.66 17.63 3.70
C TRP A 26 -6.21 18.03 3.92
N LEU A 27 -5.44 17.21 4.63
CA LEU A 27 -4.01 17.46 4.86
C LEU A 27 -3.22 17.51 3.56
N ALA A 28 -3.51 16.61 2.62
CA ALA A 28 -2.89 16.61 1.29
C ALA A 28 -3.16 17.92 0.53
N VAL A 29 -4.39 18.44 0.57
CA VAL A 29 -4.73 19.74 -0.03
C VAL A 29 -4.01 20.90 0.66
N ILE A 30 -3.97 20.92 1.98
CA ILE A 30 -3.26 21.96 2.75
C ILE A 30 -1.77 21.96 2.40
N MET A 31 -1.12 20.79 2.41
CA MET A 31 0.29 20.65 2.04
C MET A 31 0.54 21.07 0.58
N ARG A 32 -0.36 20.70 -0.34
CA ARG A 32 -0.22 21.11 -1.75
C ARG A 32 -0.30 22.62 -1.91
N ARG A 33 -1.22 23.28 -1.21
CA ARG A 33 -1.34 24.75 -1.18
C ARG A 33 -0.15 25.43 -0.53
N ALA A 34 0.48 24.78 0.44
CA ALA A 34 1.75 25.22 1.04
C ALA A 34 2.98 24.99 0.13
N GLY A 35 2.79 24.47 -1.09
CA GLY A 35 3.88 24.25 -2.06
C GLY A 35 4.65 22.95 -1.87
N VAL A 36 4.20 22.03 -1.00
CA VAL A 36 4.85 20.73 -0.82
C VAL A 36 4.74 19.91 -2.12
N PRO A 37 5.83 19.28 -2.59
CA PRO A 37 5.80 18.47 -3.81
C PRO A 37 4.81 17.29 -3.71
N PRO A 38 3.99 17.02 -4.74
CA PRO A 38 3.01 15.92 -4.75
C PRO A 38 3.60 14.57 -4.38
N ARG A 39 4.81 14.26 -4.86
CA ARG A 39 5.50 13.00 -4.54
C ARG A 39 5.77 12.83 -3.04
N THR A 40 6.12 13.90 -2.33
CA THR A 40 6.33 13.86 -0.87
C THR A 40 5.01 13.69 -0.14
N ILE A 41 3.98 14.43 -0.56
CA ILE A 41 2.62 14.30 0.00
C ILE A 41 2.15 12.85 -0.12
N TRP A 42 2.27 12.27 -1.32
CA TRP A 42 1.81 10.93 -1.60
C TRP A 42 2.54 9.85 -0.80
N LEU A 43 3.88 9.91 -0.72
CA LEU A 43 4.65 8.95 0.08
C LEU A 43 4.24 8.99 1.57
N SER A 44 4.06 10.19 2.13
CA SER A 44 3.56 10.34 3.50
C SER A 44 2.15 9.78 3.66
N SER A 45 1.28 9.97 2.65
CA SER A 45 -0.07 9.40 2.65
C SER A 45 -0.07 7.87 2.67
N GLN A 46 0.84 7.23 1.93
CA GLN A 46 0.97 5.76 1.96
C GLN A 46 1.41 5.27 3.35
N SER A 47 2.37 5.94 4.00
CA SER A 47 2.81 5.55 5.34
C SER A 47 1.70 5.67 6.39
N LEU A 48 0.83 6.69 6.30
CA LEU A 48 -0.32 6.83 7.20
C LEU A 48 -1.38 5.73 6.98
N MET A 49 -1.50 5.21 5.75
CA MET A 49 -2.38 4.07 5.44
C MET A 49 -2.01 2.80 6.23
N ALA A 50 -0.73 2.67 6.61
CA ALA A 50 -0.27 1.53 7.40
C ALA A 50 -0.95 1.42 8.77
N ILE A 51 -1.40 2.55 9.34
CA ILE A 51 -2.15 2.55 10.60
C ILE A 51 -3.41 1.70 10.46
N TRP A 52 -4.16 1.85 9.36
CA TRP A 52 -5.34 1.04 9.11
C TRP A 52 -5.00 -0.43 8.84
N VAL A 53 -3.93 -0.70 8.08
CA VAL A 53 -3.48 -2.07 7.79
C VAL A 53 -3.12 -2.83 9.07
N VAL A 54 -2.42 -2.20 10.01
CA VAL A 54 -2.06 -2.84 11.30
C VAL A 54 -3.31 -3.17 12.14
N LEU A 55 -4.44 -2.49 11.91
CA LEU A 55 -5.72 -2.78 12.57
C LEU A 55 -6.51 -3.92 11.89
N TRP A 56 -6.07 -4.46 10.74
CA TRP A 56 -6.77 -5.55 10.06
C TRP A 56 -7.05 -6.78 10.96
N PRO A 57 -6.12 -7.25 11.80
CA PRO A 57 -6.38 -8.38 12.72
C PRO A 57 -7.42 -8.09 13.80
N ALA A 58 -7.77 -6.82 14.04
CA ALA A 58 -8.79 -6.44 15.01
C ALA A 58 -10.23 -6.54 14.45
N TYR A 59 -10.38 -6.75 13.14
CA TYR A 59 -11.68 -7.03 12.54
C TYR A 59 -12.13 -8.44 12.90
N THR A 60 -13.35 -8.57 13.42
CA THR A 60 -13.98 -9.87 13.70
C THR A 60 -14.68 -10.46 12.48
N GLN A 61 -15.00 -9.62 11.48
CA GLN A 61 -15.60 -9.99 10.20
C GLN A 61 -14.76 -9.41 9.07
N ILE A 62 -14.11 -10.28 8.30
CA ILE A 62 -13.11 -9.89 7.30
C ILE A 62 -13.73 -9.09 6.15
N GLU A 63 -15.02 -9.26 5.87
CA GLU A 63 -15.76 -8.54 4.84
C GLU A 63 -15.67 -7.01 5.02
N TRP A 64 -15.48 -6.54 6.26
CA TRP A 64 -15.34 -5.13 6.57
C TRP A 64 -13.99 -4.53 6.18
N VAL A 65 -12.93 -5.35 6.09
CA VAL A 65 -11.67 -4.93 5.46
C VAL A 65 -11.91 -4.65 3.98
N GLY A 66 -12.64 -5.56 3.31
CA GLY A 66 -13.09 -5.37 1.93
C GLY A 66 -13.93 -4.10 1.76
N ALA A 67 -14.85 -3.82 2.69
CA ALA A 67 -15.62 -2.57 2.69
C ALA A 67 -14.72 -1.33 2.80
N GLY A 68 -13.66 -1.37 3.62
CA GLY A 68 -12.64 -0.32 3.69
C GLY A 68 -11.93 -0.09 2.34
N VAL A 69 -11.50 -1.17 1.68
CA VAL A 69 -10.90 -1.08 0.33
C VAL A 69 -11.90 -0.48 -0.67
N LEU A 70 -13.16 -0.92 -0.66
CA LEU A 70 -14.20 -0.38 -1.54
C LEU A 70 -14.49 1.11 -1.28
N LEU A 71 -14.45 1.55 -0.02
CA LEU A 71 -14.54 2.96 0.33
C LEU A 71 -13.39 3.77 -0.28
N TRP A 72 -12.17 3.24 -0.27
CA TRP A 72 -11.03 3.87 -0.94
C TRP A 72 -11.25 3.99 -2.45
N PHE A 73 -11.73 2.94 -3.12
CA PHE A 73 -12.10 3.02 -4.55
C PHE A 73 -13.21 4.05 -4.82
N GLY A 74 -14.25 4.06 -3.99
CA GLY A 74 -15.33 5.04 -4.07
C GLY A 74 -14.81 6.48 -3.93
N TRP A 75 -13.85 6.71 -3.03
CA TRP A 75 -13.21 8.01 -2.86
C TRP A 75 -12.38 8.43 -4.08
N LEU A 76 -11.64 7.50 -4.70
CA LEU A 76 -10.90 7.78 -5.94
C LEU A 76 -11.84 8.06 -7.11
N LEU A 77 -12.95 7.32 -7.21
CA LEU A 77 -13.99 7.57 -8.21
C LEU A 77 -14.57 8.98 -8.02
N TRP A 78 -14.94 9.34 -6.79
CA TRP A 78 -15.43 10.69 -6.47
C TRP A 78 -14.41 11.75 -6.86
N LEU A 79 -13.14 11.57 -6.47
CA LEU A 79 -12.04 12.47 -6.80
C LEU A 79 -11.86 12.66 -8.31
N SER A 80 -12.09 11.63 -9.11
CA SER A 80 -11.98 11.70 -10.58
C SER A 80 -13.13 12.44 -11.26
N LEU A 81 -14.34 12.39 -10.67
CA LEU A 81 -15.55 12.98 -11.23
C LEU A 81 -15.77 14.42 -10.74
N ALA A 82 -15.38 14.73 -9.50
CA ALA A 82 -15.65 16.01 -8.88
C ALA A 82 -14.71 17.12 -9.42
N LYS A 83 -15.31 18.25 -9.82
CA LYS A 83 -14.60 19.40 -10.41
C LYS A 83 -14.45 20.58 -9.46
N THR A 84 -14.71 20.42 -8.17
CA THR A 84 -14.60 21.54 -7.22
C THR A 84 -13.12 21.87 -6.93
N PRO A 85 -12.79 23.11 -6.51
CA PRO A 85 -11.40 23.51 -6.27
C PRO A 85 -10.66 22.60 -5.28
N PHE A 86 -11.37 22.08 -4.27
CA PHE A 86 -10.80 21.12 -3.31
C PHE A 86 -10.30 19.84 -4.01
N PHE A 87 -11.15 19.20 -4.81
CA PHE A 87 -10.81 17.96 -5.51
C PHE A 87 -9.73 18.17 -6.57
N LEU A 88 -9.69 19.33 -7.22
CA LEU A 88 -8.61 19.65 -8.18
C LEU A 88 -7.24 19.73 -7.48
N HIS A 89 -7.16 20.39 -6.32
CA HIS A 89 -5.91 20.40 -5.54
C HIS A 89 -5.55 19.01 -5.00
N LEU A 90 -6.55 18.24 -4.57
CA LEU A 90 -6.33 16.88 -4.10
C LEU A 90 -5.79 15.98 -5.23
N LYS A 91 -6.37 16.11 -6.43
CA LYS A 91 -5.91 15.41 -7.63
C LYS A 91 -4.45 15.77 -7.90
N GLN A 92 -4.10 17.06 -7.91
CA GLN A 92 -2.72 17.51 -8.05
C GLN A 92 -1.78 16.95 -6.97
N ALA A 93 -2.25 16.82 -5.73
CA ALA A 93 -1.45 16.30 -4.62
C ALA A 93 -1.15 14.80 -4.75
N TRP A 94 -2.03 14.03 -5.38
CA TRP A 94 -1.93 12.57 -5.49
C TRP A 94 -1.65 12.04 -6.91
N SER A 95 -1.54 12.92 -7.90
CA SER A 95 -1.33 12.56 -9.29
C SER A 95 0.13 12.62 -9.75
N VAL A 96 0.41 11.94 -10.86
CA VAL A 96 1.63 12.12 -11.66
C VAL A 96 1.29 12.91 -12.93
N PRO A 97 2.20 13.77 -13.45
CA PRO A 97 2.01 14.45 -14.73
C PRO A 97 1.80 13.44 -15.88
N GLY A 98 0.80 13.68 -16.73
CA GLY A 98 0.54 12.95 -17.95
C GLY A 98 1.24 13.52 -19.19
N LYS A 99 0.92 12.99 -20.37
CA LYS A 99 1.24 13.66 -21.64
C LYS A 99 0.26 14.82 -21.83
N GLY A 100 0.76 16.06 -21.87
CA GLY A 100 -0.06 17.28 -21.87
C GLY A 100 -0.32 17.81 -20.46
N ASP A 101 -1.37 18.62 -20.28
CA ASP A 101 -1.75 19.19 -18.97
C ASP A 101 -2.58 18.23 -18.10
N ASP A 102 -2.80 17.00 -18.56
CA ASP A 102 -3.62 16.00 -17.87
C ASP A 102 -2.90 15.34 -16.69
N LEU A 103 -3.61 15.21 -15.57
CA LEU A 103 -3.13 14.58 -14.34
C LEU A 103 -3.76 13.20 -14.15
N PHE A 104 -2.94 12.17 -13.92
CA PHE A 104 -3.42 10.80 -13.70
C PHE A 104 -3.28 10.37 -12.23
N LEU A 105 -4.32 9.72 -11.70
CA LEU A 105 -4.38 9.17 -10.34
C LEU A 105 -3.73 7.77 -10.24
N TRP A 106 -2.63 7.57 -10.97
CA TRP A 106 -1.94 6.25 -10.99
C TRP A 106 -1.44 5.80 -9.62
N PRO A 107 -0.77 6.65 -8.82
CA PRO A 107 -0.25 6.18 -7.53
C PRO A 107 -1.33 5.71 -6.54
N PRO A 108 -2.41 6.48 -6.29
CA PRO A 108 -3.46 6.01 -5.38
C PRO A 108 -4.27 4.83 -5.93
N LEU A 109 -4.43 4.73 -7.25
CA LEU A 109 -5.06 3.57 -7.87
C LEU A 109 -4.19 2.31 -7.74
N SER A 110 -2.89 2.43 -7.97
CA SER A 110 -1.91 1.35 -7.79
C SER A 110 -1.94 0.80 -6.37
N LEU A 111 -1.94 1.68 -5.36
CA LEU A 111 -2.10 1.28 -3.96
C LEU A 111 -3.47 0.63 -3.69
N ALA A 112 -4.57 1.19 -4.23
CA ALA A 112 -5.91 0.62 -4.09
C ALA A 112 -5.99 -0.82 -4.59
N LEU A 113 -5.44 -1.06 -5.79
CA LEU A 113 -5.37 -2.39 -6.40
C LEU A 113 -4.49 -3.33 -5.57
N SER A 114 -3.38 -2.84 -5.03
CA SER A 114 -2.49 -3.61 -4.16
C SER A 114 -3.19 -4.04 -2.87
N LEU A 115 -3.92 -3.12 -2.24
CA LEU A 115 -4.72 -3.40 -1.04
C LEU A 115 -5.89 -4.32 -1.33
N LEU A 116 -6.49 -4.25 -2.53
CA LEU A 116 -7.51 -5.21 -2.96
C LEU A 116 -6.94 -6.62 -3.05
N VAL A 117 -5.79 -6.79 -3.71
CA VAL A 117 -5.11 -8.10 -3.77
C VAL A 117 -4.80 -8.59 -2.36
N ALA A 118 -4.22 -7.74 -1.51
CA ALA A 118 -3.92 -8.11 -0.13
C ALA A 118 -5.17 -8.47 0.68
N ALA A 119 -6.30 -7.77 0.49
CA ALA A 119 -7.57 -8.07 1.15
C ALA A 119 -8.17 -9.40 0.67
N LEU A 120 -8.05 -9.74 -0.61
CA LEU A 120 -8.45 -11.05 -1.13
C LEU A 120 -7.63 -12.18 -0.51
N PHE A 121 -6.31 -11.99 -0.39
CA PHE A 121 -5.46 -12.92 0.35
C PHE A 121 -5.83 -12.94 1.84
N PHE A 122 -6.15 -11.81 2.45
CA PHE A 122 -6.53 -11.74 3.87
C PHE A 122 -7.82 -12.51 4.16
N TYR A 123 -8.78 -12.46 3.24
CA TYR A 123 -10.01 -13.24 3.32
C TYR A 123 -9.76 -14.76 3.23
N ALA A 124 -8.79 -15.18 2.41
CA ALA A 124 -8.45 -16.60 2.26
C ALA A 124 -7.50 -17.12 3.35
N ILE A 125 -6.45 -16.35 3.65
CA ILE A 125 -5.30 -16.67 4.51
C ILE A 125 -4.85 -15.36 5.21
N PRO A 126 -5.39 -15.05 6.41
CA PRO A 126 -5.16 -13.77 7.10
C PRO A 126 -3.69 -13.39 7.27
N GLU A 127 -2.83 -14.34 7.60
CA GLU A 127 -1.40 -14.13 7.79
C GLU A 127 -0.68 -13.68 6.51
N PHE A 128 -1.15 -14.10 5.33
CA PHE A 128 -0.56 -13.65 4.07
C PHE A 128 -1.09 -12.28 3.73
N GLY A 129 -2.41 -12.08 3.81
CA GLY A 129 -3.03 -10.80 3.50
C GLY A 129 -2.48 -9.62 4.31
N LEU A 130 -2.22 -9.82 5.61
CA LEU A 130 -1.63 -8.79 6.46
C LEU A 130 -0.21 -8.44 6.01
N GLY A 131 0.64 -9.44 5.78
CA GLY A 131 2.02 -9.23 5.30
C GLY A 131 2.04 -8.52 3.94
N LEU A 132 1.16 -8.93 3.03
CA LEU A 132 0.99 -8.30 1.72
C LEU A 132 0.51 -6.85 1.80
N ALA A 133 -0.44 -6.55 2.68
CA ALA A 133 -0.94 -5.18 2.87
C ALA A 133 0.16 -4.28 3.45
N LEU A 134 0.96 -4.78 4.40
CA LEU A 134 2.10 -4.05 4.96
C LEU A 134 3.17 -3.80 3.90
N CYS A 135 3.47 -4.80 3.07
CA CYS A 135 4.34 -4.62 1.91
C CYS A 135 3.78 -3.54 0.97
N ALA A 136 2.48 -3.53 0.69
CA ALA A 136 1.88 -2.51 -0.17
C ALA A 136 2.10 -1.09 0.38
N VAL A 137 1.91 -0.86 1.67
CA VAL A 137 1.96 0.49 2.27
C VAL A 137 3.37 0.97 2.68
N TRP A 138 4.34 0.07 2.87
CA TRP A 138 5.69 0.44 3.32
C TRP A 138 6.81 0.15 2.32
N LEU A 139 6.72 -0.97 1.60
CA LEU A 139 7.83 -1.47 0.79
C LEU A 139 8.21 -0.50 -0.34
N PHE A 140 7.20 -0.07 -1.09
CA PHE A 140 7.37 0.80 -2.24
C PHE A 140 7.78 2.23 -1.82
N PRO A 141 7.16 2.84 -0.80
CA PRO A 141 7.62 4.11 -0.26
C PRO A 141 9.07 4.12 0.18
N LEU A 142 9.49 3.06 0.87
CA LEU A 142 10.86 2.94 1.34
C LEU A 142 11.84 2.84 0.16
N ALA A 143 11.56 1.98 -0.82
CA ALA A 143 12.40 1.83 -1.99
C ALA A 143 12.48 3.14 -2.80
N ASP A 144 11.36 3.84 -2.95
CA ASP A 144 11.29 5.15 -3.61
C ASP A 144 12.01 6.26 -2.85
N LEU A 145 12.03 6.19 -1.51
CA LEU A 145 12.81 7.10 -0.66
C LEU A 145 14.31 6.85 -0.86
N LEU A 146 14.72 5.58 -0.86
CA LEU A 146 16.12 5.19 -1.00
C LEU A 146 16.69 5.53 -2.39
N ASP A 147 15.90 5.38 -3.45
CA ASP A 147 16.31 5.77 -4.80
C ASP A 147 16.67 7.25 -4.93
N ARG A 148 16.17 8.11 -4.04
CA ARG A 148 16.49 9.54 -4.04
C ARG A 148 17.94 9.83 -3.68
N PHE A 149 18.58 8.95 -2.90
CA PHE A 149 20.01 9.09 -2.60
C PHE A 149 20.87 8.82 -3.84
N GLY A 150 20.34 8.11 -4.85
CA GLY A 150 21.00 7.88 -6.13
C GLY A 150 22.24 6.98 -6.06
N TRP A 151 22.44 6.27 -4.95
CA TRP A 151 23.60 5.40 -4.75
C TRP A 151 23.49 4.12 -5.57
N MET A 152 24.44 3.85 -6.46
CA MET A 152 24.49 2.64 -7.29
C MET A 152 23.22 2.45 -8.14
N LYS A 153 22.95 3.39 -9.06
CA LYS A 153 21.85 3.26 -10.03
C LYS A 153 22.06 2.04 -10.93
N LEU A 154 21.01 1.24 -11.11
CA LEU A 154 21.01 0.02 -11.91
C LEU A 154 20.67 0.25 -13.38
N GLN A 155 20.15 1.45 -13.72
CA GLN A 155 19.85 1.85 -15.10
C GLN A 155 18.88 0.90 -15.83
N PHE A 156 17.89 0.35 -15.12
CA PHE A 156 16.86 -0.46 -15.77
C PHE A 156 16.13 0.35 -16.86
N PRO A 157 15.82 -0.25 -18.04
CA PRO A 157 15.26 0.49 -19.16
C PRO A 157 13.97 1.28 -18.84
N LEU A 158 13.10 0.70 -18.01
CA LEU A 158 11.84 1.33 -17.61
C LEU A 158 11.99 2.26 -16.39
N HIS A 159 13.05 2.08 -15.60
CA HIS A 159 13.25 2.77 -14.32
C HIS A 159 14.72 3.13 -14.09
N PRO A 160 15.29 4.08 -14.86
CA PRO A 160 16.73 4.36 -14.82
C PRO A 160 17.22 4.91 -13.48
N ASN A 161 16.31 5.40 -12.64
CA ASN A 161 16.61 5.95 -11.33
C ASN A 161 16.62 4.92 -10.19
N GLN A 162 16.25 3.66 -10.45
CA GLN A 162 16.28 2.61 -9.44
C GLN A 162 17.72 2.26 -9.03
N THR A 163 17.91 2.04 -7.73
CA THR A 163 19.21 1.82 -7.09
C THR A 163 19.34 0.44 -6.49
N LEU A 164 20.56 -0.11 -6.47
CA LEU A 164 20.84 -1.40 -5.82
C LEU A 164 20.42 -1.39 -4.35
N VAL A 165 20.66 -0.28 -3.64
CA VAL A 165 20.30 -0.12 -2.22
C VAL A 165 18.80 -0.25 -2.01
N ALA A 166 17.98 0.39 -2.86
CA ALA A 166 16.53 0.28 -2.77
C ALA A 166 16.04 -1.15 -3.05
N HIS A 167 16.65 -1.86 -4.02
CA HIS A 167 16.29 -3.25 -4.32
C HIS A 167 16.66 -4.20 -3.17
N LEU A 168 17.83 -4.04 -2.55
CA LEU A 168 18.22 -4.85 -1.40
C LEU A 168 17.33 -4.57 -0.18
N ALA A 169 17.04 -3.30 0.10
CA ALA A 169 16.14 -2.92 1.18
C ALA A 169 14.72 -3.47 0.95
N LEU A 170 14.23 -3.43 -0.30
CA LEU A 170 12.96 -4.04 -0.69
C LEU A 170 12.95 -5.55 -0.39
N ILE A 171 13.98 -6.29 -0.82
CA ILE A 171 14.05 -7.74 -0.57
C ILE A 171 14.01 -8.03 0.93
N VAL A 172 14.86 -7.36 1.71
CA VAL A 172 14.97 -7.56 3.17
C VAL A 172 13.66 -7.21 3.87
N MET A 173 13.06 -6.07 3.55
CA MET A 173 11.84 -5.62 4.21
C MET A 173 10.62 -6.45 3.84
N ALA A 174 10.48 -6.86 2.58
CA ALA A 174 9.39 -7.77 2.18
C ALA A 174 9.49 -9.09 2.96
N SER A 175 10.70 -9.65 3.05
CA SER A 175 10.95 -10.88 3.80
C SER A 175 10.62 -10.72 5.28
N LEU A 176 11.06 -9.63 5.91
CA LEU A 176 10.77 -9.35 7.32
C LEU A 176 9.27 -9.18 7.58
N LEU A 177 8.55 -8.41 6.76
CA LEU A 177 7.13 -8.15 6.95
C LEU A 177 6.29 -9.41 6.73
N CYS A 178 6.56 -10.18 5.68
CA CYS A 178 5.87 -11.45 5.43
C CYS A 178 6.20 -12.48 6.52
N SER A 179 7.48 -12.62 6.90
CA SER A 179 7.88 -13.52 7.99
C SER A 179 7.25 -13.13 9.32
N TRP A 180 7.21 -11.84 9.64
CA TRP A 180 6.60 -11.33 10.88
C TRP A 180 5.11 -11.61 10.91
N SER A 181 4.41 -11.37 9.80
CA SER A 181 2.98 -11.65 9.67
C SER A 181 2.69 -13.14 9.88
N ILE A 182 3.44 -14.05 9.25
CA ILE A 182 3.27 -15.49 9.46
C ILE A 182 3.60 -15.90 10.90
N HIS A 183 4.68 -15.35 11.47
CA HIS A 183 5.06 -15.61 12.86
C HIS A 183 3.97 -15.19 13.85
N LEU A 184 3.32 -14.05 13.61
CA LEU A 184 2.25 -13.52 14.47
C LEU A 184 1.05 -14.47 14.57
N TYR A 185 0.72 -15.18 13.51
CA TYR A 185 -0.42 -16.10 13.47
C TYR A 185 -0.06 -17.54 13.88
N HIS A 186 1.15 -18.02 13.56
CA HIS A 186 1.53 -19.44 13.72
C HIS A 186 2.60 -19.71 14.77
N GLY A 187 3.30 -18.69 15.29
CA GLY A 187 4.36 -18.86 16.28
C GLY A 187 5.61 -19.62 15.77
N MET A 188 5.73 -19.83 14.45
CA MET A 188 6.84 -20.55 13.82
C MET A 188 8.17 -19.80 13.96
N SER A 189 9.31 -20.51 13.90
CA SER A 189 10.63 -19.88 13.99
C SER A 189 10.84 -18.83 12.88
N TRP A 190 11.10 -17.59 13.28
CA TRP A 190 11.23 -16.44 12.37
C TRP A 190 12.40 -16.60 11.38
N GLN A 191 13.46 -17.34 11.75
CA GLN A 191 14.64 -17.49 10.89
C GLN A 191 14.33 -18.27 9.61
N GLN A 192 13.61 -19.39 9.74
CA GLN A 192 13.22 -20.23 8.60
C GLN A 192 12.24 -19.48 7.69
N LEU A 193 11.27 -18.79 8.30
CA LEU A 193 10.32 -17.95 7.58
C LEU A 193 11.01 -16.80 6.84
N TRP A 194 11.99 -16.14 7.46
CA TRP A 194 12.72 -15.06 6.81
C TRP A 194 13.49 -15.53 5.58
N MET A 195 14.13 -16.70 5.65
CA MET A 195 14.80 -17.30 4.48
C MET A 195 13.80 -17.67 3.37
N ALA A 196 12.67 -18.29 3.72
CA ALA A 196 11.65 -18.70 2.75
C ALA A 196 10.99 -17.48 2.07
N THR A 197 10.62 -16.47 2.86
CA THR A 197 10.02 -15.21 2.37
C THR A 197 11.01 -14.34 1.60
N GLY A 198 12.32 -14.61 1.72
CA GLY A 198 13.40 -14.09 0.86
C GLY A 198 13.12 -14.24 -0.63
N ILE A 199 12.57 -15.39 -1.03
CA ILE A 199 12.22 -15.67 -2.43
C ILE A 199 11.14 -14.71 -2.93
N ALA A 200 10.13 -14.45 -2.09
CA ALA A 200 9.07 -13.51 -2.41
C ALA A 200 9.59 -12.07 -2.50
N GLY A 201 10.54 -11.68 -1.65
CA GLY A 201 11.24 -10.40 -1.72
C GLY A 201 12.03 -10.22 -3.03
N ILE A 202 12.74 -11.26 -3.48
CA ILE A 202 13.47 -11.25 -4.78
C ILE A 202 12.49 -11.07 -5.94
N ALA A 203 11.36 -11.78 -5.92
CA ALA A 203 10.36 -11.66 -6.97
C ALA A 203 9.73 -10.26 -7.01
N ALA A 204 9.42 -9.67 -5.85
CA ALA A 204 8.95 -8.29 -5.78
C ALA A 204 9.97 -7.28 -6.34
N SER A 205 11.25 -7.50 -6.06
CA SER A 205 12.37 -6.71 -6.60
C SER A 205 12.45 -6.80 -8.13
N LEU A 206 12.27 -8.01 -8.70
CA LEU A 206 12.21 -8.22 -10.15
C LEU A 206 11.01 -7.52 -10.78
N VAL A 207 9.82 -7.67 -10.19
CA VAL A 207 8.60 -7.00 -10.67
C VAL A 207 8.78 -5.49 -10.70
N ARG A 208 9.39 -4.91 -9.66
CA ARG A 208 9.69 -3.48 -9.57
C ARG A 208 10.61 -2.99 -10.70
N ALA A 209 11.58 -3.82 -11.11
CA ALA A 209 12.51 -3.50 -12.20
C ALA A 209 11.87 -3.62 -13.59
N LEU A 210 10.96 -4.60 -13.78
CA LEU A 210 10.49 -5.02 -15.09
C LEU A 210 9.13 -4.43 -15.50
N LEU A 211 8.29 -4.00 -14.57
CA LEU A 211 6.93 -3.54 -14.86
C LEU A 211 6.78 -2.03 -14.78
N PRO A 212 5.88 -1.41 -15.57
CA PRO A 212 5.68 0.03 -15.54
C PRO A 212 5.19 0.51 -14.16
N GLY A 213 5.50 1.77 -13.84
CA GLY A 213 5.41 2.29 -12.47
C GLY A 213 4.03 2.26 -11.79
N TRP A 214 2.93 2.14 -12.54
CA TRP A 214 1.58 2.02 -11.97
C TRP A 214 1.12 0.58 -11.78
N LEU A 215 1.77 -0.39 -12.45
CA LEU A 215 1.50 -1.82 -12.33
C LEU A 215 2.45 -2.55 -11.39
N ASN A 216 3.63 -1.97 -11.15
CA ASN A 216 4.67 -2.63 -10.36
C ASN A 216 4.21 -3.02 -8.96
N GLN A 217 3.47 -2.16 -8.25
CA GLN A 217 3.02 -2.39 -6.88
C GLN A 217 1.95 -3.49 -6.79
N PRO A 218 0.81 -3.42 -7.52
CA PRO A 218 -0.22 -4.45 -7.41
C PRO A 218 0.28 -5.81 -7.91
N ILE A 219 1.10 -5.85 -8.96
CA ILE A 219 1.65 -7.11 -9.47
C ILE A 219 2.71 -7.66 -8.52
N ALA A 220 3.54 -6.82 -7.89
CA ALA A 220 4.49 -7.32 -6.90
C ALA A 220 3.77 -7.94 -5.70
N VAL A 221 2.71 -7.29 -5.20
CA VAL A 221 1.89 -7.83 -4.11
C VAL A 221 1.26 -9.16 -4.52
N LEU A 222 0.71 -9.26 -5.74
CA LEU A 222 0.17 -10.51 -6.26
C LEU A 222 1.22 -11.62 -6.37
N VAL A 223 2.42 -11.30 -6.86
CA VAL A 223 3.53 -12.25 -7.01
C VAL A 223 4.07 -12.70 -5.66
N ILE A 224 4.24 -11.79 -4.69
CA ILE A 224 4.59 -12.17 -3.31
C ILE A 224 3.54 -13.15 -2.77
N GLY A 225 2.25 -12.82 -2.89
CA GLY A 225 1.17 -13.68 -2.40
C GLY A 225 1.16 -15.06 -3.06
N GLY A 226 1.34 -15.12 -4.38
CA GLY A 226 1.43 -16.37 -5.13
C GLY A 226 2.63 -17.23 -4.73
N ILE A 227 3.79 -16.63 -4.47
CA ILE A 227 4.97 -17.35 -3.98
C ILE A 227 4.76 -17.85 -2.56
N LEU A 228 4.23 -17.03 -1.65
CA LEU A 228 3.92 -17.45 -0.29
C LEU A 228 2.91 -18.60 -0.26
N TRP A 229 1.96 -18.62 -1.18
CA TRP A 229 1.00 -19.71 -1.32
C TRP A 229 1.63 -21.01 -1.85
N ALA A 230 2.69 -20.92 -2.65
CA ALA A 230 3.37 -22.08 -3.22
C ALA A 230 4.42 -22.70 -2.27
N LEU A 231 4.88 -21.95 -1.26
CA LEU A 231 5.84 -22.38 -0.23
C LEU A 231 5.12 -23.07 0.94
#